data_AF-A0A3D0NNK6-F1
#
_entry.id   AF-A0A3D0NNK6-F1
#
_cell.length_a   1.000
_cell.length_b   1.000
_cell.length_c   1.000
_cell.angle_alpha   90.00
_cell.angle_beta   90.00
_cell.angle_gamma   90.00
#
_symmetry.space_group_name_H-M   'P 1'
#
loop_
_entity.id
_entity.type
_entity.pdbx_description
1 polymer ?
#
loop_
_entity_poly.entity_id
_entity_poly.type
_entity_poly.pdbx_seq_one_letter_code
_entity_poly.pdbx_strand_id
1 'polypeptide(L)'
;MTLAAHTIPTITKAAEEFGRPAPRVIAALPVCVTDDRGSAVARATETFAAYGGLPSYRAMLDREGVAGPADIAIIGSTGEVQDRIGELARIGVTDFAAVEFGATPEEVADTRAALKGLLT
;
A
#
# COMPACT_ATOMS: atom_id res chain seq x y z
N MET A 1 9.12 5.00 -6.19
CA MET A 1 8.19 4.91 -5.04
C MET A 1 8.66 5.79 -3.90
N THR A 2 7.79 6.65 -3.40
CA THR A 2 7.99 7.65 -2.34
C THR A 2 8.53 7.03 -1.05
N LEU A 3 8.09 5.82 -0.69
CA LEU A 3 8.61 5.12 0.48
C LEU A 3 10.14 4.92 0.41
N ALA A 4 10.62 4.33 -0.69
CA ALA A 4 12.05 4.04 -0.88
C ALA A 4 12.90 5.29 -1.11
N ALA A 5 12.36 6.28 -1.83
CA ALA A 5 13.14 7.45 -2.25
C ALA A 5 13.07 8.63 -1.27
N HIS A 6 12.07 8.68 -0.39
CA HIS A 6 11.81 9.82 0.47
C HIS A 6 11.57 9.43 1.93
N THR A 7 10.49 8.69 2.22
CA THR A 7 10.03 8.47 3.61
C THR A 7 11.05 7.69 4.43
N ILE A 8 11.45 6.50 3.97
CA ILE A 8 12.33 5.59 4.71
C ILE A 8 13.73 6.21 4.89
N PRO A 9 14.39 6.76 3.85
CA PRO A 9 15.69 7.40 4.04
C PRO A 9 15.64 8.60 5.00
N THR A 10 14.58 9.42 4.92
CA THR A 10 14.45 10.64 5.74
C THR A 10 14.34 10.29 7.23
N ILE A 11 13.45 9.36 7.58
CA ILE A 11 13.24 8.99 8.99
C ILE A 11 14.41 8.17 9.56
N THR A 12 15.05 7.34 8.73
CA THR A 12 16.23 6.55 9.13
C THR A 12 17.42 7.47 9.42
N LYS A 13 17.72 8.40 8.52
CA LYS A 13 18.78 9.39 8.74
C LYS A 13 18.56 10.21 10.00
N ALA A 14 17.33 10.65 10.24
CA ALA A 14 17.00 11.38 11.47
C ALA A 14 17.18 10.51 12.73
N ALA A 15 16.88 9.21 12.69
CA ALA A 15 17.15 8.32 13.83
C ALA A 15 18.66 8.18 14.09
N GLU A 16 19.46 8.01 13.04
CA GLU A 16 20.92 7.89 13.12
C GLU A 16 21.58 9.16 13.69
N GLU A 17 21.18 10.35 13.23
CA GLU A 17 21.72 11.63 13.70
C GLU A 17 21.57 11.85 15.21
N PHE A 18 20.52 11.28 15.81
CA PHE A 18 20.25 11.37 17.24
C PHE A 18 20.58 10.08 18.01
N GLY A 19 21.30 9.13 17.40
CA GLY A 19 21.71 7.88 18.05
C GLY A 19 20.54 7.00 18.50
N ARG A 20 19.40 7.06 17.79
CA ARG A 20 18.20 6.26 18.07
C ARG A 20 18.24 4.95 17.29
N PRO A 21 17.57 3.88 17.78
CA PRO A 21 17.38 2.67 16.98
C PRO A 21 16.69 2.95 15.66
N ALA A 22 16.94 2.10 14.65
CA ALA A 22 16.25 2.18 13.37
C ALA A 22 14.72 2.14 13.58
N PRO A 23 13.96 3.06 12.94
CA PRO A 23 12.53 3.15 13.14
C PRO A 23 11.80 1.95 12.51
N ARG A 24 10.69 1.55 13.12
CA ARG A 24 9.70 0.70 12.44
C ARG A 24 8.95 1.55 11.41
N VAL A 25 8.80 1.01 10.22
CA VAL A 25 8.13 1.65 9.09
C VAL A 25 6.89 0.84 8.74
N ILE A 26 5.72 1.45 8.96
CA ILE A 26 4.44 0.88 8.55
C ILE A 26 3.97 1.48 7.24
N ALA A 27 3.63 0.64 6.26
CA ALA A 27 2.92 1.04 5.05
C ALA A 27 1.49 0.52 5.10
N ALA A 28 0.51 1.42 4.94
CA ALA A 28 -0.90 1.07 4.87
C ALA A 28 -1.42 1.39 3.46
N LEU A 29 -1.85 0.37 2.71
CA LEU A 29 -2.29 0.51 1.32
C LEU A 29 -3.58 -0.29 1.09
N PRO A 30 -4.47 0.18 0.18
CA PRO A 30 -5.63 -0.59 -0.26
C PRO A 30 -5.22 -1.90 -0.93
N VAL A 31 -5.92 -3.00 -0.62
CA VAL A 31 -5.66 -4.32 -1.20
C VAL A 31 -6.96 -5.01 -1.61
N CYS A 32 -6.99 -5.56 -2.84
CA CYS A 32 -8.10 -6.37 -3.34
C CYS A 32 -7.57 -7.44 -4.31
N VAL A 33 -7.77 -8.71 -3.95
CA VAL A 33 -7.61 -9.83 -4.87
C VAL A 33 -8.88 -9.98 -5.70
N THR A 34 -8.76 -9.96 -7.03
CA THR A 34 -9.90 -10.07 -7.96
C THR A 34 -9.42 -10.36 -9.38
N ASP A 35 -10.28 -11.01 -10.16
CA ASP A 35 -10.13 -11.11 -11.63
C ASP A 35 -10.78 -9.92 -12.36
N ASP A 36 -11.66 -9.15 -11.70
CA ASP A 36 -12.28 -7.94 -12.24
C ASP A 36 -11.56 -6.67 -11.77
N ARG A 37 -10.35 -6.47 -12.32
CA ARG A 37 -9.52 -5.30 -12.02
C ARG A 37 -10.24 -3.98 -12.30
N GLY A 38 -11.04 -3.92 -13.37
CA GLY A 38 -11.74 -2.70 -13.77
C GLY A 38 -12.73 -2.25 -12.70
N SER A 39 -13.57 -3.16 -12.23
CA SER A 39 -14.52 -2.90 -11.14
C SER A 39 -13.80 -2.52 -9.84
N ALA A 40 -12.73 -3.22 -9.48
CA ALA A 40 -11.96 -2.89 -8.28
C ALA A 40 -11.30 -1.51 -8.36
N VAL A 41 -10.74 -1.11 -9.49
CA VAL A 41 -10.17 0.24 -9.69
C VAL A 41 -11.25 1.32 -9.58
N ALA A 42 -12.42 1.11 -10.16
CA ALA A 42 -13.54 2.03 -10.06
C ALA A 42 -13.99 2.20 -8.60
N ARG A 43 -14.15 1.09 -7.87
CA ARG A 43 -14.48 1.11 -6.43
C ARG A 43 -13.41 1.79 -5.59
N ALA A 44 -12.13 1.53 -5.85
CA ALA A 44 -11.03 2.20 -5.15
C ALA A 44 -11.04 3.71 -5.39
N THR A 45 -11.33 4.13 -6.62
CA THR A 45 -11.46 5.55 -6.99
C THR A 45 -12.54 6.25 -6.16
N GLU A 46 -13.72 5.63 -6.02
CA GLU A 46 -14.82 6.16 -5.22
C GLU A 46 -14.51 6.11 -3.71
N THR A 47 -14.13 4.94 -3.20
CA THR A 47 -13.92 4.67 -1.77
C THR A 47 -12.83 5.56 -1.18
N PHE A 48 -11.76 5.81 -1.93
CA PHE A 48 -10.60 6.56 -1.45
C PHE A 48 -10.54 7.99 -2.00
N ALA A 49 -11.56 8.46 -2.73
CA ALA A 49 -11.58 9.79 -3.36
C ALA A 49 -11.22 10.93 -2.39
N ALA A 50 -11.78 10.88 -1.18
CA ALA A 50 -11.60 11.92 -0.16
C ALA A 50 -10.12 12.16 0.20
N TYR A 51 -9.29 11.12 0.20
CA TYR A 51 -7.87 11.24 0.51
C TYR A 51 -7.10 12.02 -0.56
N GLY A 52 -7.51 11.93 -1.82
CA GLY A 52 -6.85 12.66 -2.91
C GLY A 52 -6.93 14.19 -2.77
N GLY A 53 -7.93 14.70 -2.05
CA GLY A 53 -8.11 16.13 -1.79
C GLY A 53 -7.39 16.66 -0.54
N LEU A 54 -6.87 15.78 0.32
CA LEU A 54 -6.18 16.22 1.53
C LEU A 54 -4.75 16.66 1.19
N PRO A 55 -4.28 17.85 1.62
CA PRO A 55 -2.97 18.37 1.23
C PRO A 55 -1.79 17.42 1.48
N SER A 56 -1.81 16.70 2.61
CA SER A 56 -0.75 15.75 2.98
C SER A 56 -0.73 14.52 2.06
N TYR A 57 -1.88 13.98 1.68
CA TYR A 57 -1.98 12.84 0.76
C TYR A 57 -1.65 13.25 -0.68
N ARG A 58 -2.17 14.39 -1.13
CA ARG A 58 -1.85 14.95 -2.46
C ARG A 58 -0.33 15.11 -2.64
N ALA A 59 0.37 15.65 -1.64
CA ALA A 59 1.82 15.79 -1.69
C ALA A 59 2.58 14.46 -1.84
N MET A 60 2.03 13.34 -1.34
CA MET A 60 2.62 12.01 -1.53
C MET A 60 2.26 11.42 -2.90
N LEU A 61 1.02 11.60 -3.37
CA LEU A 61 0.59 11.18 -4.70
C LEU A 61 1.37 11.91 -5.81
N ASP A 62 1.66 13.20 -5.62
CA ASP A 62 2.51 13.97 -6.54
C ASP A 62 3.92 13.41 -6.64
N ARG A 63 4.49 12.93 -5.52
CA ARG A 63 5.80 12.27 -5.49
C ARG A 63 5.81 10.91 -6.18
N GLU A 64 4.68 10.19 -6.15
CA GLU A 64 4.50 8.95 -6.91
C GLU A 64 4.22 9.21 -8.40
N GLY A 65 3.89 10.45 -8.79
CA GLY A 65 3.51 10.80 -10.16
C GLY A 65 2.14 10.27 -10.56
N VAL A 66 1.24 10.04 -9.60
CA VAL A 66 -0.07 9.41 -9.83
C VAL A 66 -1.22 10.41 -9.69
N ALA A 67 -2.34 10.11 -10.35
CA ALA A 67 -3.51 10.98 -10.37
C ALA A 67 -4.31 10.87 -9.06
N GLY A 68 -4.41 9.67 -8.49
CA GLY A 68 -5.21 9.47 -7.29
C GLY A 68 -4.89 8.21 -6.48
N PRO A 69 -5.57 8.03 -5.33
CA PRO A 69 -5.36 6.88 -4.45
C PRO A 69 -5.62 5.51 -5.09
N ALA A 70 -6.44 5.42 -6.13
CA ALA A 70 -6.65 4.17 -6.86
C ALA A 70 -5.39 3.68 -7.58
N ASP A 71 -4.50 4.59 -7.98
CA ASP A 71 -3.25 4.26 -8.68
C ASP A 71 -2.19 3.63 -7.75
N ILE A 72 -2.37 3.76 -6.43
CA ILE A 72 -1.50 3.14 -5.42
C ILE A 72 -2.15 1.91 -4.77
N ALA A 73 -3.39 1.57 -5.14
CA ALA A 73 -4.07 0.37 -4.66
C ALA A 73 -3.40 -0.89 -5.22
N ILE A 74 -3.23 -1.90 -4.37
CA ILE A 74 -2.68 -3.20 -4.75
C ILE A 74 -3.85 -4.09 -5.18
N ILE A 75 -4.05 -4.19 -6.50
CA ILE A 75 -5.17 -4.90 -7.12
C ILE A 75 -4.63 -5.92 -8.13
N GLY A 76 -5.08 -7.16 -8.03
CA GLY A 76 -4.72 -8.22 -8.99
C GLY A 76 -5.02 -9.62 -8.47
N SER A 77 -4.37 -10.61 -9.05
CA SER A 77 -4.38 -12.00 -8.55
C SER A 77 -3.69 -12.13 -7.19
N THR A 78 -3.90 -13.25 -6.51
CA THR A 78 -3.19 -13.59 -5.25
C THR A 78 -1.68 -13.40 -5.37
N GLY A 79 -1.07 -13.92 -6.45
CA GLY A 79 0.37 -13.83 -6.67
C GLY A 79 0.85 -12.40 -6.85
N GLU A 80 0.19 -11.62 -7.71
CA GLU A 80 0.54 -10.21 -7.94
C GLU A 80 0.43 -9.36 -6.67
N VAL A 81 -0.62 -9.60 -5.87
CA VAL A 81 -0.80 -8.92 -4.57
C VAL A 81 0.33 -9.28 -3.60
N GLN A 82 0.65 -10.56 -3.48
CA GLN A 82 1.72 -11.04 -2.59
C GLN A 82 3.10 -10.52 -3.02
N ASP A 83 3.42 -10.59 -4.31
CA ASP A 83 4.66 -10.08 -4.86
C ASP A 83 4.82 -8.58 -4.59
N ARG A 84 3.74 -7.81 -4.81
CA ARG A 84 3.77 -6.36 -4.59
C ARG A 84 3.97 -6.02 -3.11
N ILE A 85 3.35 -6.75 -2.19
CA ILE A 85 3.57 -6.57 -0.75
C ILE A 85 5.01 -7.00 -0.37
N GLY A 86 5.51 -8.09 -0.95
CA GLY A 86 6.89 -8.55 -0.76
C GLY A 86 7.93 -7.51 -1.20
N GLU A 87 7.67 -6.78 -2.28
CA GLU A 87 8.52 -5.65 -2.70
C GLU A 87 8.57 -4.53 -1.65
N LEU A 88 7.47 -4.24 -0.95
CA LEU A 88 7.45 -3.26 0.13
C LEU A 88 8.41 -3.66 1.26
N ALA A 89 8.43 -4.95 1.62
CA ALA A 89 9.38 -5.44 2.62
C ALA A 89 10.83 -5.27 2.16
N ARG A 90 11.14 -5.57 0.88
CA ARG A 90 12.49 -5.44 0.31
C ARG A 90 13.03 -4.01 0.34
N ILE A 91 12.16 -3.01 0.33
CA ILE A 91 12.58 -1.60 0.37
C ILE A 91 12.62 -1.00 1.79
N GLY A 92 12.43 -1.82 2.84
CA GLY A 92 12.55 -1.39 4.23
C GLY A 92 11.24 -1.09 4.95
N VAL A 93 10.07 -1.48 4.40
CA VAL A 93 8.83 -1.52 5.18
C VAL A 93 8.92 -2.69 6.18
N THR A 94 8.80 -2.39 7.47
CA THR A 94 8.88 -3.42 8.53
C THR A 94 7.51 -4.01 8.87
N ASP A 95 6.44 -3.26 8.61
CA ASP A 95 5.08 -3.61 8.95
C ASP A 95 4.14 -3.23 7.80
N PHE A 96 3.29 -4.15 7.38
CA PHE A 96 2.28 -3.87 6.35
C PHE A 96 0.88 -3.94 6.96
N ALA A 97 0.09 -2.89 6.74
CA ALA A 97 -1.31 -2.83 7.15
C ALA A 97 -2.21 -2.79 5.91
N ALA A 98 -2.78 -3.95 5.55
CA ALA A 98 -3.70 -4.03 4.43
C ALA A 98 -5.02 -3.32 4.76
N VAL A 99 -5.46 -2.45 3.86
CA VAL A 99 -6.83 -1.90 3.85
C VAL A 99 -7.64 -2.72 2.85
N GLU A 100 -8.21 -3.84 3.33
CA GLU A 100 -9.03 -4.74 2.51
C GLU A 100 -10.31 -4.01 2.03
N PHE A 101 -10.60 -4.07 0.72
CA PHE A 101 -11.77 -3.37 0.14
C PHE A 101 -12.55 -4.20 -0.90
N GLY A 102 -12.44 -5.54 -0.85
CA GLY A 102 -13.23 -6.44 -1.70
C GLY A 102 -14.74 -6.18 -1.57
N ALA A 103 -15.47 -6.24 -2.68
CA ALA A 103 -16.90 -5.97 -2.74
C ALA A 103 -17.76 -7.25 -2.70
N THR A 104 -17.19 -8.40 -3.04
CA THR A 104 -17.88 -9.70 -2.95
C THR A 104 -17.33 -10.53 -1.79
N PRO A 105 -18.10 -11.49 -1.27
CA PRO A 105 -17.59 -12.44 -0.27
C PRO A 105 -16.34 -13.20 -0.74
N GLU A 106 -16.24 -13.47 -2.04
CA GLU A 106 -15.08 -14.13 -2.67
C GLU A 106 -13.85 -13.22 -2.67
N GLU A 107 -13.96 -11.98 -3.16
CA GLU A 107 -12.85 -11.01 -3.13
C GLU A 107 -12.35 -10.77 -1.69
N VAL A 108 -13.26 -10.69 -0.71
CA VAL A 108 -12.90 -10.56 0.71
C VAL A 108 -12.16 -11.81 1.20
N ALA A 109 -12.67 -13.00 0.89
CA ALA A 109 -12.05 -14.26 1.32
C ALA A 109 -10.67 -14.45 0.69
N ASP A 110 -10.54 -14.19 -0.61
CA ASP A 110 -9.31 -14.37 -1.37
C ASP A 110 -8.25 -13.34 -1.00
N THR A 111 -8.65 -12.08 -0.79
CA THR A 111 -7.73 -11.05 -0.28
C THR A 111 -7.18 -11.46 1.07
N ARG A 112 -8.06 -11.91 1.98
CA ARG A 112 -7.65 -12.38 3.31
C ARG A 112 -6.76 -13.62 3.26
N ALA A 113 -7.04 -14.56 2.36
CA ALA A 113 -6.23 -15.76 2.15
C ALA A 113 -4.84 -15.39 1.62
N ALA A 114 -4.75 -14.49 0.63
CA ALA A 114 -3.50 -13.98 0.09
C ALA A 114 -2.63 -13.32 1.17
N LEU A 115 -3.24 -12.46 2.00
CA LEU A 115 -2.54 -11.80 3.12
C LEU A 115 -2.02 -12.80 4.16
N LYS A 116 -2.83 -13.80 4.52
CA LYS A 116 -2.39 -14.86 5.44
C LYS A 116 -1.25 -15.70 4.88
N GLY A 117 -1.23 -15.93 3.57
CA GLY A 117 -0.16 -16.66 2.88
C GLY A 117 1.21 -15.96 2.94
N LEU A 118 1.28 -14.70 3.38
CA LEU A 118 2.54 -14.00 3.61
C LEU A 118 3.13 -14.23 5.02
N LEU A 119 2.38 -14.86 5.93
CA LEU A 119 2.78 -15.09 7.33
C LEU A 119 3.42 -16.47 7.56
N THR A 120 3.49 -17.31 6.52
CA THR A 120 4.05 -18.66 6.54
C THR A 120 5.50 -18.65 6.05
#